data_AF-A0A915ANI5-F1
#
_entry.id   AF-A0A915ANI5-F1
#
_cell.length_a   1.000
_cell.length_b   1.000
_cell.length_c   1.000
_cell.angle_alpha   90.00
_cell.angle_beta   90.00
_cell.angle_gamma   90.00
#
_symmetry.space_group_name_H-M   'P 1'
#
loop_
_entity.id
_entity.type
_entity.pdbx_description
1 polymer ?
#
loop_
_entity_poly.entity_id
_entity_poly.type
_entity_poly.pdbx_seq_one_letter_code
_entity_poly.pdbx_strand_id
1 'polypeptide(L)'
;PLLVSSPSAPSFAAISGDEHRNFEEMTRAEKIMTGFKLNWMNLRDAESGKVLWQSTEDLAEPSKEHEARVPKNILKCRTISREINFTSSEKIEKFRLEQRVFLKDSII
;
A
#
# COMPACT_ATOMS: atom_id res chain seq x y z
N PRO A 1 -27.60 -32.13 21.52
CA PRO A 1 -26.29 -31.97 20.85
C PRO A 1 -26.22 -30.61 20.15
N LEU A 2 -25.60 -29.62 20.80
CA LEU A 2 -25.46 -28.26 20.29
C LEU A 2 -24.21 -28.17 19.41
N LEU A 3 -24.38 -27.86 18.13
CA LEU A 3 -23.30 -27.52 17.20
C LEU A 3 -22.96 -26.05 17.39
N VAL A 4 -21.84 -25.76 18.07
CA VAL A 4 -21.21 -24.44 18.03
C VAL A 4 -20.28 -24.42 16.82
N SER A 5 -20.58 -23.54 15.87
CA SER A 5 -19.74 -23.19 14.74
C SER A 5 -18.53 -22.38 15.23
N SER A 6 -17.34 -22.93 15.08
CA SER A 6 -16.07 -22.22 15.30
C SER A 6 -15.88 -21.12 14.23
N PRO A 7 -15.42 -19.91 14.58
CA PRO A 7 -14.93 -18.97 13.58
C PRO A 7 -13.52 -19.41 13.18
N SER A 8 -13.37 -19.89 11.94
CA SER A 8 -12.07 -20.11 11.34
C SER A 8 -11.38 -18.76 11.12
N ALA A 9 -10.38 -18.45 11.93
CA ALA A 9 -9.47 -17.35 11.69
C ALA A 9 -8.67 -17.59 10.39
N PRO A 10 -8.32 -16.55 9.62
CA PRO A 10 -7.53 -16.72 8.42
C PRO A 10 -6.10 -17.10 8.79
N SER A 11 -5.67 -18.28 8.37
CA SER A 11 -4.27 -18.69 8.35
C SER A 11 -3.52 -17.87 7.31
N PHE A 12 -2.76 -16.87 7.74
CA PHE A 12 -1.80 -16.17 6.90
C PHE A 12 -0.38 -16.46 7.42
N ALA A 13 0.17 -17.58 6.98
CA ALA A 13 1.58 -17.88 7.19
C ALA A 13 2.41 -17.00 6.25
N ALA A 14 3.15 -16.04 6.83
CA ALA A 14 4.60 -15.86 6.64
C ALA A 14 5.04 -14.46 7.11
N ILE A 15 5.32 -14.32 8.40
CA ILE A 15 6.37 -13.39 8.87
C ILE A 15 7.27 -14.20 9.78
N SER A 16 8.48 -14.47 9.28
CA SER A 16 9.55 -15.10 10.03
C SER A 16 10.07 -14.14 11.08
N GLY A 17 9.92 -14.51 12.36
CA GLY A 17 10.81 -14.03 13.43
C GLY A 17 10.27 -13.00 14.43
N ASP A 18 8.96 -12.91 14.67
CA ASP A 18 8.44 -12.11 15.77
C ASP A 18 7.52 -12.95 16.66
N GLU A 19 7.70 -12.87 17.98
CA GLU A 19 6.84 -13.49 18.98
C GLU A 19 5.38 -13.18 18.65
N HIS A 20 4.48 -14.17 18.71
CA HIS A 20 3.05 -13.98 18.45
C HIS A 20 2.44 -13.01 19.48
N ARG A 21 2.62 -11.70 19.28
CA ARG A 21 1.85 -10.68 19.95
C ARG A 21 0.40 -10.90 19.56
N ASN A 22 -0.47 -11.00 20.56
CA ASN A 22 -1.87 -11.25 20.35
C ASN A 22 -2.46 -10.12 19.49
N PHE A 23 -3.25 -10.44 18.46
CA PHE A 23 -3.87 -9.45 17.59
C PHE A 23 -4.69 -8.43 18.41
N GLU A 24 -5.31 -8.89 19.49
CA GLU A 24 -6.10 -8.02 20.39
C GLU A 24 -5.28 -6.93 21.07
N GLU A 25 -3.99 -7.17 21.31
CA GLU A 25 -3.10 -6.21 21.98
C GLU A 25 -2.52 -5.16 21.04
N MET A 26 -2.64 -5.35 19.71
CA MET A 26 -2.16 -4.38 18.74
C MET A 26 -2.95 -3.07 18.81
N THR A 27 -2.23 -1.96 18.67
CA THR A 27 -2.82 -0.66 18.44
C THR A 27 -3.63 -0.65 17.14
N ARG A 28 -4.58 0.29 17.03
CA ARG A 28 -5.37 0.46 15.81
C ARG A 28 -4.51 0.70 14.57
N ALA A 29 -3.40 1.43 14.71
CA ALA A 29 -2.50 1.70 13.60
C ALA A 29 -1.80 0.42 13.11
N GLU A 30 -1.33 -0.43 14.03
CA GLU A 30 -0.72 -1.72 13.70
C GLU A 30 -1.72 -2.66 13.02
N LYS A 31 -2.97 -2.73 13.51
CA LYS A 31 -4.03 -3.52 12.87
C LYS A 31 -4.31 -3.05 11.44
N ILE A 32 -4.42 -1.72 11.25
CA ILE A 32 -4.60 -1.14 9.92
C ILE A 32 -3.43 -1.52 9.02
N MET A 33 -2.18 -1.30 9.45
CA MET A 33 -0.99 -1.62 8.64
C MET A 33 -0.91 -3.10 8.31
N THR A 34 -1.22 -3.99 9.26
CA THR A 34 -1.23 -5.44 9.05
C THR A 34 -2.27 -5.88 8.02
N GLY A 35 -3.42 -5.20 7.99
CA GLY A 35 -4.52 -5.47 7.06
C GLY A 35 -4.52 -4.63 5.79
N PHE A 36 -3.56 -3.72 5.61
CA PHE A 36 -3.49 -2.81 4.47
C PHE A 36 -2.52 -3.36 3.42
N LYS A 37 -2.95 -3.36 2.16
CA LYS A 37 -2.14 -3.83 1.04
C LYS A 37 -2.36 -2.97 -0.19
N LEU A 38 -1.27 -2.45 -0.78
CA LEU A 38 -1.33 -1.88 -2.13
C LEU A 38 -1.30 -3.02 -3.15
N ASN A 39 -2.38 -3.17 -3.93
CA ASN A 39 -2.51 -4.25 -4.89
C ASN A 39 -1.79 -3.92 -6.21
N TRP A 40 -1.97 -2.68 -6.67
CA TRP A 40 -1.30 -2.15 -7.86
C TRP A 40 -1.40 -0.63 -7.91
N MET A 41 -0.52 -0.04 -8.71
CA MET A 41 -0.52 1.39 -9.01
C MET A 41 -0.17 1.61 -10.49
N ASN A 42 -0.80 2.60 -11.12
CA ASN A 42 -0.42 3.05 -12.45
C ASN A 42 -0.26 4.57 -12.53
N LEU A 43 0.61 5.02 -13.44
CA LEU A 43 0.83 6.41 -13.79
C LEU A 43 0.53 6.60 -15.27
N ARG A 44 -0.31 7.57 -15.58
CA ARG A 44 -0.70 7.94 -16.95
C ARG A 44 -0.40 9.39 -17.21
N ASP A 45 -0.09 9.70 -18.46
CA ASP A 45 -0.24 11.06 -18.95
C ASP A 45 -1.72 11.46 -18.85
N ALA A 46 -2.03 12.51 -18.09
CA ALA A 46 -3.41 12.92 -17.84
C ALA A 46 -4.11 13.47 -19.09
N GLU A 47 -3.36 13.95 -20.08
CA GLU A 47 -3.95 14.52 -21.31
C GLU A 47 -4.28 13.44 -22.34
N SER A 48 -3.36 12.48 -22.55
CA SER A 48 -3.54 11.42 -23.55
C SER A 48 -4.12 10.13 -23.00
N GLY A 49 -4.11 9.93 -21.67
CA GLY A 49 -4.51 8.67 -21.02
C GLY A 49 -3.49 7.54 -21.17
N LYS A 50 -2.37 7.77 -21.86
CA LYS A 50 -1.30 6.78 -22.10
C LYS A 50 -0.68 6.32 -20.78
N VAL A 51 -0.59 5.01 -20.58
CA VAL A 51 0.15 4.42 -19.46
C VAL A 51 1.64 4.67 -19.65
N LEU A 52 2.27 5.25 -18.64
CA LEU A 52 3.71 5.51 -18.58
C LEU A 52 4.43 4.52 -17.68
N TRP A 53 3.76 4.11 -16.59
CA TRP A 53 4.32 3.15 -15.65
C TRP A 53 3.19 2.42 -14.91
N GLN A 54 3.45 1.17 -14.53
CA GLN A 54 2.55 0.37 -13.69
C GLN A 54 3.37 -0.64 -12.87
N SER A 55 2.88 -0.97 -11.68
CA SER A 55 3.45 -2.01 -10.83
C SER A 55 2.36 -2.69 -10.01
N THR A 56 2.60 -3.94 -9.66
CA THR A 56 1.81 -4.75 -8.72
C THR A 56 2.55 -4.98 -7.40
N GLU A 57 3.67 -4.30 -7.19
CA GLU A 57 4.39 -4.35 -5.92
C GLU A 57 3.63 -3.58 -4.83
N ASP A 58 3.68 -4.10 -3.61
CA ASP A 58 3.11 -3.44 -2.45
C ASP A 58 4.06 -2.35 -1.95
N LEU A 59 3.89 -1.13 -2.50
CA LEU A 59 4.68 0.05 -2.14
C LEU A 59 4.25 0.67 -0.80
N ALA A 60 3.33 0.06 -0.06
CA ALA A 60 2.92 0.51 1.26
C ALA A 60 3.75 -0.10 2.40
N GLU A 61 4.57 -1.13 2.13
CA GLU A 61 5.44 -1.77 3.14
C GLU A 61 6.53 -0.79 3.64
N PRO A 62 6.50 -0.37 4.92
CA PRO A 62 7.45 0.61 5.44
C PRO A 62 8.86 0.05 5.70
N SER A 63 9.04 -1.26 5.83
CA SER A 63 10.31 -1.86 6.26
C SER A 63 11.42 -1.84 5.20
N LYS A 64 11.12 -1.36 3.99
CA LYS A 64 12.08 -1.35 2.87
C LYS A 64 11.96 -0.09 2.04
N GLU A 65 13.08 0.29 1.44
CA GLU A 65 13.10 1.28 0.37
C GLU A 65 12.67 0.61 -0.94
N HIS A 66 11.74 1.24 -1.66
CA HIS A 66 11.22 0.71 -2.92
C HIS A 66 11.82 1.47 -4.11
N GLU A 67 12.21 0.74 -5.16
CA GLU A 67 12.74 1.31 -6.40
C GLU A 67 11.66 1.28 -7.50
N ALA A 68 11.40 2.42 -8.16
CA ALA A 68 10.52 2.48 -9.32
C ALA A 68 11.26 3.03 -10.54
N ARG A 69 11.34 2.23 -11.61
CA ARG A 69 11.94 2.64 -12.90
C ARG A 69 10.89 3.24 -13.82
N VAL A 70 10.73 4.57 -13.75
CA VAL A 70 9.79 5.33 -14.60
C VAL A 70 10.48 5.84 -15.87
N PRO A 71 9.77 5.92 -17.01
CA PRO A 71 10.38 6.41 -18.24
C PRO A 71 10.63 7.92 -18.17
N LYS A 72 11.77 8.37 -18.70
CA LYS A 72 12.20 9.79 -18.64
C LYS A 72 11.18 10.78 -19.23
N ASN A 73 10.36 10.33 -20.18
CA ASN A 73 9.32 11.16 -20.80
C ASN A 73 8.19 11.54 -19.84
N ILE A 74 8.07 10.91 -18.66
CA ILE A 74 7.12 11.33 -17.62
C ILE A 74 7.35 12.77 -17.17
N LEU A 75 8.62 13.23 -17.17
CA LEU A 75 8.99 14.60 -16.82
C LEU A 75 8.58 15.64 -17.88
N LYS A 76 8.12 15.19 -19.05
CA LYS A 76 7.59 16.07 -20.11
C LYS A 76 6.09 16.26 -20.02
N CYS A 77 5.39 15.44 -19.24
CA CYS A 77 3.95 15.56 -19.06
C CYS A 77 3.65 16.79 -18.20
N ARG A 78 2.64 17.58 -18.61
CA ARG A 78 2.15 18.70 -17.80
C ARG A 78 1.51 18.22 -16.49
N THR A 79 0.74 17.13 -16.58
CA THR A 79 0.06 16.51 -15.44
C THR A 79 0.11 15.00 -15.54
N ILE A 80 0.35 14.33 -14.41
CA ILE A 80 0.28 12.87 -14.30
C ILE A 80 -0.98 12.48 -13.54
N SER A 81 -1.75 11.57 -14.11
CA SER A 81 -2.82 10.88 -13.41
C SER A 81 -2.26 9.63 -12.73
N ARG A 82 -2.55 9.47 -11.44
CA ARG A 82 -2.16 8.31 -10.66
C ARG A 82 -3.40 7.58 -10.18
N GLU A 83 -3.41 6.28 -10.40
CA GLU A 83 -4.43 5.39 -9.90
C GLU A 83 -3.80 4.37 -8.96
N ILE A 84 -4.41 4.20 -7.80
CA ILE A 84 -3.96 3.33 -6.72
C ILE A 84 -5.11 2.40 -6.37
N ASN A 85 -4.84 1.11 -6.37
CA ASN A 85 -5.76 0.11 -5.87
C ASN A 85 -5.17 -0.54 -4.62
N PHE A 86 -5.96 -0.57 -3.55
CA PHE A 86 -5.55 -1.13 -2.28
C PHE A 86 -6.69 -1.91 -1.65
N THR A 87 -6.34 -2.78 -0.70
CA THR A 87 -7.26 -3.50 0.17
C THR A 87 -6.98 -3.07 1.61
N SER A 88 -8.02 -3.04 2.45
CA SER A 88 -7.89 -2.84 3.89
C SER A 88 -8.87 -3.76 4.62
N SER A 89 -8.36 -4.58 5.54
CA SER A 89 -9.21 -5.38 6.44
C SER A 89 -9.93 -4.51 7.47
N GLU A 90 -9.28 -3.43 7.90
CA GLU A 90 -9.82 -2.49 8.88
C GLU A 90 -10.55 -1.33 8.20
N LYS A 91 -11.65 -0.86 8.78
CA LYS A 91 -12.30 0.38 8.36
C LYS A 91 -11.40 1.57 8.71
N ILE A 92 -11.05 2.40 7.72
CA ILE A 92 -10.28 3.63 7.91
C ILE A 92 -11.19 4.84 7.67
N GLU A 93 -11.28 5.73 8.65
CA GLU A 93 -12.03 6.97 8.52
C GLU A 93 -11.09 8.09 8.05
N LYS A 94 -11.57 8.92 7.12
CA LYS A 94 -10.80 10.05 6.54
C LYS A 94 -9.41 9.61 6.02
N PHE A 95 -9.35 8.48 5.33
CA PHE A 95 -8.12 7.99 4.71
C PHE A 95 -7.52 9.06 3.79
N ARG A 96 -6.23 9.34 3.97
CA ARG A 96 -5.51 10.42 3.30
C ARG A 96 -4.05 10.03 3.11
N LEU A 97 -3.44 10.55 2.06
CA LEU A 97 -2.01 10.39 1.78
C LEU A 97 -1.35 11.76 1.78
N GLU A 98 -0.31 11.93 2.59
CA GLU A 98 0.64 13.03 2.45
C GLU A 98 1.88 12.49 1.74
N GLN A 99 2.34 13.20 0.71
CA GLN A 99 3.52 12.80 -0.05
C GLN A 99 4.46 13.98 -0.21
N ARG A 100 5.75 13.73 -0.05
CA ARG A 100 6.83 14.69 -0.28
C ARG A 100 7.76 14.13 -1.33
N VAL A 101 8.23 15.00 -2.22
CA VAL A 101 9.21 14.64 -3.25
C VAL A 101 10.53 15.29 -2.87
N PHE A 102 11.60 14.48 -2.85
CA PHE A 102 12.93 14.96 -2.50
C PHE A 102 13.88 14.78 -3.68
N LEU A 103 14.71 15.80 -3.91
CA LEU A 103 15.88 15.73 -4.78
C LEU A 103 17.10 16.10 -3.94
N LYS A 104 17.99 15.13 -3.67
CA LYS A 104 19.18 15.33 -2.82
C LYS A 104 18.83 16.02 -1.49
N ASP A 105 17.92 15.41 -0.73
CA ASP A 105 17.43 15.88 0.58
C ASP A 105 16.66 17.21 0.59
N SER A 106 16.53 17.88 -0.56
CA SER A 106 15.71 19.08 -0.70
C SER A 106 14.30 18.73 -1.15
N ILE A 107 13.29 19.22 -0.42
CA ILE A 107 11.89 19.07 -0.82
C ILE A 107 11.59 19.95 -2.04
N ILE A 108 10.86 19.39 -3.01
CA ILE A 108 10.43 20.07 -4.25
C ILE A 108 8.92 20.01 -4.45
#